data_AF-X5DP25-F1
#
_entry.id   AF-X5DP25-F1
#
_cell.length_a   1.000
_cell.length_b   1.000
_cell.length_c   1.000
_cell.angle_alpha   90.00
_cell.angle_beta   90.00
_cell.angle_gamma   90.00
#
_symmetry.space_group_name_H-M   'P 1'
#
loop_
_entity.id
_entity.type
_entity.pdbx_description
1 polymer ?
#
loop_
_entity_poly.entity_id
_entity_poly.type
_entity_poly.pdbx_seq_one_letter_code
_entity_poly.pdbx_strand_id
1 'polypeptide(L)'
;MNIRTTRRRTAAAALGIAVVGALAACSDDNGGDNASDTTAPETVTETVTADQGTPSDTTSDNATGTETQTSENNAAGGDGGSVATLVFDGTDLASQFTNVQCREDGSDEFEIDLWNDDRTDHVEVDLDVRDQPRVDGLGVDREGKEWESTDAQERDATVEIDGDTYRVNGQLEVDDDHPDAGDVADLELEVSCV
;
A
#
# COMPACT_ATOMS: atom_id res chain seq x y z
N MET A 1 10.84 -3.06 53.88
CA MET A 1 11.22 -4.48 54.10
C MET A 1 10.19 -5.28 53.32
N ASN A 2 10.44 -5.51 52.03
CA ASN A 2 9.40 -5.96 51.10
C ASN A 2 9.58 -7.45 50.80
N ILE A 3 8.47 -8.17 50.90
CA ILE A 3 8.36 -9.63 50.87
C ILE A 3 8.62 -10.12 49.44
N ARG A 4 9.57 -11.05 49.31
CA ARG A 4 9.82 -11.81 48.07
C ARG A 4 8.77 -12.90 47.96
N THR A 5 7.92 -12.86 46.94
CA THR A 5 6.98 -13.94 46.63
C THR A 5 7.48 -14.74 45.42
N THR A 6 7.57 -16.04 45.64
CA THR A 6 8.27 -17.05 44.84
C THR A 6 7.47 -17.49 43.60
N ARG A 7 8.19 -17.74 42.51
CA ARG A 7 7.73 -18.31 41.22
C ARG A 7 6.92 -19.60 41.40
N ARG A 8 5.90 -19.79 40.55
CA ARG A 8 5.45 -21.12 40.11
C ARG A 8 5.53 -21.19 38.58
N ARG A 9 6.45 -22.03 38.10
CA ARG A 9 6.54 -22.51 36.72
C ARG A 9 5.68 -23.76 36.63
N THR A 10 4.70 -23.77 35.74
CA THR A 10 3.98 -24.99 35.35
C THR A 10 4.32 -25.27 33.90
N ALA A 11 5.20 -26.25 33.71
CA ALA A 11 5.44 -26.90 32.44
C ALA A 11 4.42 -28.02 32.28
N ALA A 12 3.80 -28.12 31.11
CA ALA A 12 3.14 -29.34 30.65
C ALA A 12 3.49 -29.51 29.16
N ALA A 13 4.35 -30.48 28.90
CA ALA A 13 4.67 -30.99 27.58
C ALA A 13 3.78 -32.21 27.31
N ALA A 14 3.26 -32.36 26.08
CA ALA A 14 3.13 -33.66 25.42
C ALA A 14 2.65 -33.53 23.95
N LEU A 15 3.51 -34.02 23.04
CA LEU A 15 3.23 -34.99 21.95
C LEU A 15 2.16 -34.57 20.92
N GLY A 16 2.44 -34.28 19.64
CA GLY A 16 3.32 -34.97 18.69
C GLY A 16 2.50 -35.92 17.81
N ILE A 17 2.08 -35.47 16.61
CA ILE A 17 1.67 -36.34 15.49
C ILE A 17 2.30 -35.78 14.20
N ALA A 18 2.93 -36.69 13.45
CA ALA A 18 3.85 -36.43 12.35
C ALA A 18 3.17 -36.27 10.97
N VAL A 19 3.88 -35.57 10.10
CA VAL A 19 3.66 -35.27 8.67
C VAL A 19 4.00 -36.47 7.77
N VAL A 20 3.23 -36.72 6.69
CA VAL A 20 3.69 -37.14 5.34
C VAL A 20 2.58 -36.75 4.31
N GLY A 21 2.80 -35.80 3.39
CA GLY A 21 3.13 -36.00 1.95
C GLY A 21 1.84 -36.01 1.07
N ALA A 22 1.72 -35.33 -0.08
CA ALA A 22 2.68 -35.20 -1.18
C ALA A 22 2.44 -33.93 -2.02
N LEU A 23 3.53 -33.28 -2.43
CA LEU A 23 3.59 -32.38 -3.58
C LEU A 23 3.86 -33.24 -4.82
N ALA A 24 2.98 -33.19 -5.81
CA ALA A 24 3.27 -33.70 -7.14
C ALA A 24 4.11 -32.65 -7.89
N ALA A 25 5.43 -32.84 -7.86
CA ALA A 25 6.34 -32.22 -8.81
C ALA A 25 6.37 -33.11 -10.07
N CYS A 26 5.70 -32.68 -11.13
CA CYS A 26 5.94 -33.22 -12.46
C CYS A 26 7.16 -32.50 -13.06
N SER A 27 8.34 -33.05 -12.77
CA SER A 27 9.51 -32.89 -13.64
C SER A 27 9.53 -34.08 -14.59
N ASP A 28 9.29 -33.82 -15.88
CA ASP A 28 9.58 -34.76 -16.96
C ASP A 28 11.06 -34.60 -17.33
N ASP A 29 11.82 -35.64 -17.00
CA ASP A 29 13.22 -35.85 -17.29
C ASP A 29 13.30 -36.54 -18.66
N ASN A 30 13.81 -35.86 -19.69
CA ASN A 30 14.12 -36.49 -20.96
C ASN A 30 15.63 -36.45 -21.18
N GLY A 31 16.21 -37.65 -21.06
CA GLY A 31 17.64 -37.88 -20.96
C GLY A 31 18.46 -37.57 -22.21
N GLY A 32 19.74 -37.35 -21.92
CA GLY A 32 20.90 -37.82 -22.69
C GLY A 32 21.19 -37.11 -24.00
N ASP A 33 22.33 -36.41 -24.05
CA ASP A 33 23.48 -36.90 -24.82
C ASP A 33 24.76 -36.11 -24.54
N ASN A 34 25.87 -36.84 -24.58
CA ASN A 34 27.26 -36.40 -24.52
C ASN A 34 27.57 -35.25 -25.50
N ALA A 35 28.43 -34.30 -25.09
CA ALA A 35 29.82 -34.25 -25.55
C ALA A 35 30.52 -32.92 -25.16
N SER A 36 31.67 -33.10 -24.51
CA SER A 36 32.93 -32.35 -24.61
C SER A 36 32.97 -30.89 -25.12
N ASP A 37 33.65 -30.11 -24.28
CA ASP A 37 34.78 -29.23 -24.62
C ASP A 37 34.53 -27.77 -25.04
N THR A 38 35.07 -26.91 -24.17
CA THR A 38 35.98 -25.79 -24.49
C THR A 38 35.37 -24.38 -24.68
N THR A 39 36.00 -23.45 -23.93
CA THR A 39 36.31 -22.02 -24.21
C THR A 39 35.49 -20.94 -23.50
N ALA A 40 36.18 -20.29 -22.54
CA ALA A 40 36.31 -18.87 -22.20
C ALA A 40 35.11 -17.90 -22.17
N PRO A 41 35.16 -16.87 -21.30
CA PRO A 41 34.09 -15.89 -21.15
C PRO A 41 34.19 -14.78 -22.20
N GLU A 42 33.06 -14.36 -22.76
CA GLU A 42 33.00 -13.12 -23.54
C GLU A 42 31.90 -12.17 -23.02
N THR A 43 32.38 -10.97 -22.74
CA THR A 43 31.72 -9.68 -22.52
C THR A 43 30.52 -9.41 -23.43
N VAL A 44 29.43 -8.89 -22.86
CA VAL A 44 28.37 -8.21 -23.63
C VAL A 44 28.44 -6.71 -23.36
N THR A 45 28.64 -5.99 -24.45
CA THR A 45 28.85 -4.55 -24.58
C THR A 45 27.50 -3.85 -24.82
N GLU A 46 27.31 -2.70 -24.17
CA GLU A 46 26.23 -1.75 -24.40
C GLU A 46 26.19 -1.28 -25.86
N THR A 47 25.00 -1.20 -26.46
CA THR A 47 24.82 -0.52 -27.75
C THR A 47 23.82 0.60 -27.61
N VAL A 48 24.35 1.81 -27.48
CA VAL A 48 23.66 3.08 -27.73
C VAL A 48 23.32 3.14 -29.22
N THR A 49 22.06 3.31 -29.57
CA THR A 49 21.67 3.75 -30.92
C THR A 49 21.12 5.15 -30.83
N ALA A 50 21.97 6.12 -31.19
CA ALA A 50 21.54 7.42 -31.67
C ALA A 50 21.48 7.32 -33.20
N ASP A 51 20.34 7.69 -33.81
CA ASP A 51 20.31 8.03 -35.22
C ASP A 51 19.68 9.41 -35.40
N GLN A 52 20.41 10.24 -36.14
CA GLN A 52 20.22 11.65 -36.35
C GLN A 52 19.50 11.88 -37.69
N GLY A 53 18.33 12.53 -37.57
CA GLY A 53 17.71 13.53 -38.44
C GLY A 53 18.00 13.64 -39.95
N THR A 54 16.96 14.06 -40.68
CA THR A 54 17.03 15.22 -41.59
C THR A 54 15.62 15.78 -41.86
N PRO A 55 15.46 17.02 -42.38
CA PRO A 55 14.59 18.01 -41.76
C PRO A 55 13.42 18.42 -42.68
N SER A 56 12.41 19.07 -42.11
CA SER A 56 11.50 19.88 -42.90
C SER A 56 11.08 21.11 -42.09
N ASP A 57 11.73 22.23 -42.41
CA ASP A 57 11.32 23.57 -41.99
C ASP A 57 9.98 23.95 -42.63
N THR A 58 9.02 24.39 -41.83
CA THR A 58 8.20 25.58 -42.11
C THR A 58 7.71 26.17 -40.78
N THR A 59 8.00 27.46 -40.63
CA THR A 59 7.86 28.36 -39.47
C THR A 59 6.42 28.63 -39.01
N SER A 60 6.17 28.69 -37.69
CA SER A 60 5.84 29.92 -36.92
C SER A 60 4.92 29.68 -35.71
N ASP A 61 5.30 30.35 -34.61
CA ASP A 61 4.49 30.88 -33.50
C ASP A 61 4.12 30.00 -32.29
N ASN A 62 5.02 30.06 -31.29
CA ASN A 62 4.76 30.44 -29.89
C ASN A 62 3.52 29.84 -29.17
N ALA A 63 3.72 28.78 -28.40
CA ALA A 63 3.03 28.58 -27.13
C ALA A 63 3.84 27.65 -26.21
N THR A 64 4.20 28.18 -25.04
CA THR A 64 4.76 27.44 -23.91
C THR A 64 3.70 26.45 -23.41
N GLY A 65 3.79 25.20 -23.86
CA GLY A 65 3.01 24.09 -23.35
C GLY A 65 3.90 23.25 -22.45
N THR A 66 3.74 23.39 -21.14
CA THR A 66 4.24 22.42 -20.17
C THR A 66 3.54 21.10 -20.45
N GLU A 67 4.26 20.11 -20.96
CA GLU A 67 3.77 18.74 -21.06
C GLU A 67 3.74 18.17 -19.64
N THR A 68 2.57 18.24 -19.01
CA THR A 68 2.24 17.45 -17.82
C THR A 68 2.38 15.99 -18.21
N GLN A 69 3.31 15.30 -17.56
CA GLN A 69 3.39 13.85 -17.59
C GLN A 69 2.07 13.28 -17.06
N THR A 70 1.24 12.76 -17.96
CA THR A 70 0.16 11.84 -17.62
C THR A 70 0.81 10.57 -17.07
N SER A 71 0.76 10.40 -15.75
CA SER A 71 0.87 9.07 -15.16
C SER A 71 -0.46 8.36 -15.41
N GLU A 72 -0.51 7.57 -16.48
CA GLU A 72 -1.58 6.60 -16.71
C GLU A 72 -1.38 5.42 -15.76
N ASN A 73 -2.01 5.47 -14.60
CA ASN A 73 -2.52 4.28 -13.92
C ASN A 73 -4.04 4.41 -13.90
N ASN A 74 -4.69 3.99 -14.99
CA ASN A 74 -6.15 3.86 -15.05
C ASN A 74 -6.59 2.64 -14.23
N ALA A 75 -6.69 2.79 -12.91
CA ALA A 75 -7.78 2.16 -12.18
C ALA A 75 -9.02 3.06 -12.39
N ALA A 76 -10.22 2.49 -12.46
CA ALA A 76 -11.44 3.27 -12.62
C ALA A 76 -11.80 3.99 -11.31
N GLY A 77 -10.99 4.98 -10.90
CA GLY A 77 -11.23 5.85 -9.77
C GLY A 77 -11.80 7.19 -10.23
N GLY A 78 -12.81 7.69 -9.53
CA GLY A 78 -13.30 9.05 -9.76
C GLY A 78 -12.26 10.05 -9.26
N ASP A 79 -11.67 10.83 -10.17
CA ASP A 79 -10.98 12.07 -9.79
C ASP A 79 -12.04 13.06 -9.30
N GLY A 80 -12.22 13.16 -7.98
CA GLY A 80 -13.28 13.97 -7.41
C GLY A 80 -13.51 13.68 -5.93
N GLY A 81 -13.10 14.61 -5.08
CA GLY A 81 -13.39 14.51 -3.66
C GLY A 81 -12.88 15.70 -2.86
N SER A 82 -13.18 15.70 -1.56
CA SER A 82 -12.67 16.70 -0.64
C SER A 82 -12.55 16.13 0.76
N VAL A 83 -11.46 16.49 1.44
CA VAL A 83 -11.24 16.16 2.85
C VAL A 83 -11.87 17.24 3.72
N ALA A 84 -12.87 16.86 4.52
CA ALA A 84 -13.51 17.75 5.48
C ALA A 84 -12.80 17.70 6.84
N THR A 85 -12.32 16.53 7.24
CA THR A 85 -11.56 16.32 8.48
C THR A 85 -10.50 15.25 8.22
N LEU A 86 -9.29 15.49 8.71
CA LEU A 86 -8.24 14.48 8.80
C LEU A 86 -7.39 14.85 10.02
N VAL A 87 -7.57 14.12 11.10
CA VAL A 87 -6.78 14.26 12.33
C VAL A 87 -6.00 12.97 12.53
N PHE A 88 -4.68 13.10 12.62
CA PHE A 88 -3.78 11.98 12.89
C PHE A 88 -2.95 12.28 14.14
N ASP A 89 -3.06 11.42 15.15
CA ASP A 89 -2.47 11.59 16.48
C ASP A 89 -2.72 13.00 17.07
N GLY A 90 -3.97 13.46 16.95
CA GLY A 90 -4.40 14.79 17.44
C GLY A 90 -3.91 15.99 16.61
N THR A 91 -3.22 15.75 15.49
CA THR A 91 -2.79 16.82 14.57
C THR A 91 -3.75 16.90 13.39
N ASP A 92 -4.34 18.08 13.16
CA ASP A 92 -5.19 18.35 11.99
C ASP A 92 -4.33 18.53 10.72
N LEU A 93 -4.62 17.70 9.71
CA LEU A 93 -3.92 17.62 8.44
C LEU A 93 -4.83 17.87 7.23
N ALA A 94 -6.12 18.16 7.42
CA ALA A 94 -7.09 18.19 6.33
C ALA A 94 -6.67 19.08 5.15
N SER A 95 -6.07 20.25 5.43
CA SER A 95 -5.64 21.19 4.40
C SER A 95 -4.40 20.75 3.60
N GLN A 96 -3.70 19.69 4.03
CA GLN A 96 -2.48 19.19 3.39
C GLN A 96 -2.79 18.16 2.29
N PHE A 97 -3.93 17.48 2.38
CA PHE A 97 -4.35 16.41 1.48
C PHE A 97 -5.41 16.92 0.51
N THR A 98 -4.95 17.32 -0.67
CA THR A 98 -5.75 17.99 -1.71
C THR A 98 -6.15 17.06 -2.86
N ASN A 99 -5.46 15.93 -3.01
CA ASN A 99 -5.73 14.94 -4.04
C ASN A 99 -6.49 13.78 -3.40
N VAL A 100 -7.78 13.66 -3.72
CA VAL A 100 -8.67 12.59 -3.25
C VAL A 100 -9.01 11.71 -4.44
N GLN A 101 -8.78 10.41 -4.32
CA GLN A 101 -9.26 9.41 -5.26
C GLN A 101 -10.12 8.42 -4.50
N CYS A 102 -11.30 8.12 -5.03
CA CYS A 102 -12.14 7.07 -4.50
C CYS A 102 -12.49 6.09 -5.60
N ARG A 103 -12.40 4.79 -5.29
CA ARG A 103 -12.59 3.71 -6.27
C ARG A 103 -13.40 2.57 -5.68
N GLU A 104 -14.33 2.05 -6.47
CA GLU A 104 -14.96 0.76 -6.20
C GLU A 104 -14.00 -0.32 -6.71
N ASP A 105 -13.49 -1.18 -5.82
CA ASP A 105 -12.72 -2.36 -6.19
C ASP A 105 -13.63 -3.60 -6.08
N GLY A 106 -14.23 -3.99 -7.20
CA GLY A 106 -15.24 -5.06 -7.18
C GLY A 106 -16.60 -4.59 -6.62
N SER A 107 -17.41 -5.53 -6.13
CA SER A 107 -18.82 -5.24 -5.78
C SER A 107 -19.02 -4.76 -4.35
N ASP A 108 -18.07 -5.09 -3.47
CA ASP A 108 -18.22 -4.99 -2.03
C ASP A 108 -17.03 -4.25 -1.38
N GLU A 109 -16.02 -3.82 -2.15
CA GLU A 109 -14.82 -3.15 -1.65
C GLU A 109 -14.77 -1.72 -2.22
N PHE A 110 -14.40 -0.76 -1.37
CA PHE A 110 -14.29 0.64 -1.70
C PHE A 110 -13.04 1.20 -1.06
N GLU A 111 -12.21 1.84 -1.88
CA GLU A 111 -10.93 2.38 -1.44
C GLU A 111 -10.92 3.89 -1.59
N ILE A 112 -10.35 4.55 -0.59
CA ILE A 112 -10.15 6.00 -0.53
C ILE A 112 -8.67 6.25 -0.36
N ASP A 113 -8.09 6.95 -1.32
CA ASP A 113 -6.73 7.40 -1.28
C ASP A 113 -6.64 8.93 -1.18
N LEU A 114 -5.81 9.42 -0.27
CA LEU A 114 -5.53 10.84 -0.09
C LEU A 114 -4.04 11.10 -0.25
N TRP A 115 -3.64 12.05 -1.10
CA TRP A 115 -2.26 12.53 -1.16
C TRP A 115 -2.14 14.02 -0.91
N ASN A 116 -1.01 14.39 -0.32
CA ASN A 116 -0.54 15.77 -0.37
C ASN A 116 -0.06 16.16 -1.79
N ASP A 117 0.19 17.45 -2.00
CA ASP A 117 0.50 17.99 -3.33
C ASP A 117 1.79 17.41 -3.95
N ASP A 118 2.80 17.08 -3.14
CA ASP A 118 4.08 16.52 -3.59
C ASP A 118 4.15 14.99 -3.52
N ARG A 119 3.05 14.33 -3.10
CA ARG A 119 2.91 12.87 -2.98
C ARG A 119 3.95 12.22 -2.08
N THR A 120 4.39 12.92 -1.03
CA THR A 120 5.27 12.33 -0.01
C THR A 120 4.52 11.73 1.16
N ASP A 121 3.31 12.24 1.43
CA ASP A 121 2.43 11.74 2.47
C ASP A 121 1.15 11.18 1.81
N HIS A 122 0.66 10.06 2.33
CA HIS A 122 -0.48 9.33 1.78
C HIS A 122 -1.33 8.76 2.92
N VAL A 123 -2.65 8.74 2.72
CA VAL A 123 -3.60 8.04 3.59
C VAL A 123 -4.41 7.11 2.70
N GLU A 124 -4.47 5.85 3.09
CA GLU A 124 -5.24 4.79 2.41
C GLU A 124 -6.29 4.26 3.37
N VAL A 125 -7.49 4.05 2.84
CA VAL A 125 -8.61 3.45 3.58
C VAL A 125 -9.31 2.46 2.68
N ASP A 126 -9.26 1.19 3.08
CA ASP A 126 -10.02 0.11 2.47
C ASP A 126 -11.27 -0.18 3.29
N LEU A 127 -12.42 -0.17 2.61
CA LEU A 127 -13.71 -0.45 3.20
C LEU A 127 -14.35 -1.65 2.53
N ASP A 128 -14.88 -2.55 3.34
CA ASP A 128 -15.92 -3.46 2.89
C ASP A 128 -17.28 -2.79 3.10
N VAL A 129 -17.98 -2.50 2.02
CA VAL A 129 -19.20 -1.67 1.99
C VAL A 129 -20.50 -2.48 1.92
N ARG A 130 -20.47 -3.75 2.33
CA ARG A 130 -21.69 -4.60 2.46
C ARG A 130 -22.65 -4.07 3.53
N ASP A 131 -23.73 -4.81 3.80
CA ASP A 131 -24.83 -4.44 4.72
C ASP A 131 -24.41 -3.79 6.06
N GLN A 132 -23.24 -4.14 6.57
CA GLN A 132 -22.58 -3.44 7.67
C GLN A 132 -21.18 -3.03 7.23
N PRO A 133 -20.98 -1.76 6.83
CA PRO A 133 -19.68 -1.28 6.43
C PRO A 133 -18.64 -1.48 7.54
N ARG A 134 -17.45 -1.90 7.16
CA ARG A 134 -16.30 -2.02 8.06
C ARG A 134 -15.02 -1.59 7.36
N VAL A 135 -14.04 -1.24 8.15
CA VAL A 135 -12.66 -1.07 7.70
C VAL A 135 -12.07 -2.46 7.43
N ASP A 136 -11.41 -2.62 6.29
CA ASP A 136 -10.62 -3.80 5.89
C ASP A 136 -9.12 -3.47 5.82
N GLY A 137 -8.76 -2.18 5.86
CA GLY A 137 -7.38 -1.69 5.94
C GLY A 137 -7.32 -0.18 6.18
N LEU A 138 -6.32 0.28 6.96
CA LEU A 138 -5.96 1.69 7.11
C LEU A 138 -4.44 1.82 6.98
N GLY A 139 -4.01 2.76 6.14
CA GLY A 139 -2.61 3.11 5.94
C GLY A 139 -2.38 4.61 6.11
N VAL A 140 -1.27 4.99 6.74
CA VAL A 140 -0.77 6.37 6.74
C VAL A 140 0.73 6.35 6.52
N ASP A 141 1.16 6.84 5.36
CA ASP A 141 2.55 7.16 5.09
C ASP A 141 2.80 8.62 5.39
N ARG A 142 3.67 8.90 6.37
CA ARG A 142 4.00 10.27 6.72
C ARG A 142 5.36 10.43 7.36
N GLU A 143 6.07 11.48 6.94
CA GLU A 143 7.37 11.84 7.51
C GLU A 143 8.40 10.70 7.43
N GLY A 144 8.26 9.85 6.41
CA GLY A 144 9.11 8.68 6.18
C GLY A 144 8.83 7.50 7.13
N LYS A 145 7.64 7.48 7.76
CA LYS A 145 7.12 6.37 8.55
C LYS A 145 5.83 5.85 7.93
N GLU A 146 5.72 4.54 7.90
CA GLU A 146 4.53 3.80 7.49
C GLU A 146 3.79 3.35 8.74
N TRP A 147 2.48 3.60 8.75
CA TRP A 147 1.58 3.20 9.81
C TRP A 147 0.46 2.38 9.18
N GLU A 148 0.21 1.21 9.73
CA GLU A 148 -0.81 0.30 9.23
C GLU A 148 -1.71 -0.18 10.37
N SER A 149 -2.96 -0.50 10.06
CA SER A 149 -3.84 -1.18 11.00
C SER A 149 -3.52 -2.67 11.07
N THR A 150 -3.64 -3.24 12.27
CA THR A 150 -3.76 -4.68 12.48
C THR A 150 -5.21 -5.14 12.32
N ASP A 151 -5.42 -6.46 12.11
CA ASP A 151 -6.75 -7.09 12.17
C ASP A 151 -7.58 -6.70 13.41
N ALA A 152 -6.89 -6.44 14.54
CA ALA A 152 -7.56 -6.05 15.78
C ALA A 152 -8.02 -4.61 15.73
N GLN A 153 -7.21 -3.71 15.18
CA GLN A 153 -7.54 -2.29 15.02
C GLN A 153 -8.61 -2.08 13.95
N GLU A 154 -8.56 -2.80 12.83
CA GLU A 154 -9.60 -2.76 11.78
C GLU A 154 -10.98 -3.15 12.32
N ARG A 155 -11.04 -4.25 13.10
CA ARG A 155 -12.28 -4.69 13.73
C ARG A 155 -12.82 -3.68 14.74
N ASP A 156 -11.94 -2.97 15.43
CA ASP A 156 -12.29 -2.02 16.47
C ASP A 156 -12.53 -0.60 15.90
N ALA A 157 -12.14 -0.35 14.65
CA ALA A 157 -12.41 0.87 13.91
C ALA A 157 -13.90 1.01 13.57
N THR A 158 -14.32 2.23 13.28
CA THR A 158 -15.70 2.56 12.92
C THR A 158 -15.75 3.26 11.59
N VAL A 159 -16.75 2.90 10.78
CA VAL A 159 -17.07 3.59 9.53
C VAL A 159 -18.55 3.97 9.51
N GLU A 160 -18.84 5.19 9.09
CA GLU A 160 -20.19 5.66 8.78
C GLU A 160 -20.22 6.20 7.35
N ILE A 161 -21.23 5.79 6.58
CA ILE A 161 -21.43 6.22 5.19
C ILE A 161 -22.77 6.95 5.10
N ASP A 162 -22.73 8.20 4.64
CA ASP A 162 -23.91 9.05 4.40
C ASP A 162 -23.86 9.64 2.98
N GLY A 163 -24.48 8.94 2.04
CA GLY A 163 -24.37 9.25 0.61
C GLY A 163 -22.92 9.19 0.15
N ASP A 164 -22.41 10.33 -0.31
CA ASP A 164 -21.05 10.48 -0.83
C ASP A 164 -20.03 10.84 0.28
N THR A 165 -20.44 10.84 1.55
CA THR A 165 -19.59 11.18 2.71
C THR A 165 -19.23 9.94 3.51
N TYR A 166 -17.94 9.75 3.75
CA TYR A 166 -17.37 8.64 4.50
C TYR A 166 -16.69 9.19 5.76
N ARG A 167 -17.04 8.63 6.91
CA ARG A 167 -16.42 8.96 8.21
C ARG A 167 -15.75 7.72 8.75
N VAL A 168 -14.46 7.81 9.04
CA VAL A 168 -13.66 6.68 9.52
C VAL A 168 -12.92 7.11 10.77
N ASN A 169 -13.00 6.29 11.81
CA ASN A 169 -12.19 6.46 13.02
C ASN A 169 -11.52 5.14 13.35
N GLY A 170 -10.22 5.17 13.63
CA GLY A 170 -9.44 3.96 13.85
C GLY A 170 -8.12 4.24 14.55
N GLN A 171 -7.37 3.17 14.77
CA GLN A 171 -5.99 3.22 15.27
C GLN A 171 -5.07 2.53 14.28
N LEU A 172 -3.87 3.04 14.15
CA LEU A 172 -2.78 2.45 13.36
C LEU A 172 -1.58 2.23 14.26
N GLU A 173 -0.74 1.26 13.93
CA GLU A 173 0.57 1.08 14.54
C GLU A 173 1.70 1.24 13.53
N VAL A 174 2.87 1.67 13.99
CA VAL A 174 4.06 1.71 13.14
C VAL A 174 4.44 0.28 12.75
N ASP A 175 4.65 0.07 11.46
CA ASP A 175 5.05 -1.21 10.87
C ASP A 175 6.33 -1.78 11.53
N ASP A 176 6.43 -3.11 11.56
CA ASP A 176 7.42 -3.86 12.32
C ASP A 176 8.86 -3.73 11.79
N ASP A 177 9.00 -3.20 10.57
CA ASP A 177 10.28 -2.89 9.92
C ASP A 177 10.88 -1.53 10.36
N HIS A 178 10.19 -0.73 11.18
CA HIS A 178 10.67 0.56 11.68
C HIS A 178 11.24 0.46 13.12
N PRO A 179 12.26 1.26 13.51
CA PRO A 179 12.78 1.30 14.89
C PRO A 179 11.76 1.70 15.96
N ASP A 180 10.63 2.27 15.55
CA ASP A 180 9.55 2.73 16.41
C ASP A 180 8.32 1.79 16.35
N ALA A 181 8.51 0.55 15.87
CA ALA A 181 7.46 -0.46 15.75
C ALA A 181 6.62 -0.60 17.04
N GLY A 182 5.30 -0.62 16.87
CA GLY A 182 4.32 -0.71 17.96
C GLY A 182 3.98 0.61 18.66
N ASP A 183 4.54 1.74 18.21
CA ASP A 183 3.92 3.05 18.48
C ASP A 183 2.53 3.09 17.82
N VAL A 184 1.55 3.68 18.51
CA VAL A 184 0.14 3.71 18.06
C VAL A 184 -0.30 5.15 17.86
N ALA A 185 -1.08 5.40 16.80
CA ALA A 185 -1.69 6.69 16.48
C ALA A 185 -3.20 6.54 16.23
N ASP A 186 -3.97 7.52 16.67
CA ASP A 186 -5.40 7.62 16.36
C ASP A 186 -5.61 8.33 15.00
N LEU A 187 -6.59 7.88 14.21
CA LEU A 187 -7.05 8.50 12.97
C LEU A 187 -8.53 8.89 13.08
N GLU A 188 -8.86 10.12 12.70
CA GLU A 188 -10.23 10.60 12.45
C GLU A 188 -10.26 11.21 11.04
N LEU A 189 -11.08 10.63 10.16
CA LEU A 189 -11.22 11.03 8.76
C LEU A 189 -12.70 11.31 8.43
N GLU A 190 -12.96 12.43 7.76
CA GLU A 190 -14.20 12.69 7.04
C GLU A 190 -13.85 13.16 5.62
N VAL A 191 -14.29 12.40 4.63
CA VAL A 191 -14.04 12.65 3.21
C VAL A 191 -15.33 12.55 2.41
N SER A 192 -15.43 13.34 1.35
CA SER A 192 -16.47 13.19 0.34
C SER A 192 -15.86 12.73 -0.98
N CYS A 193 -16.48 11.72 -1.60
CA CYS A 193 -16.11 11.13 -2.88
C CYS A 193 -17.20 11.46 -3.91
N VAL A 194 -16.89 12.17 -5.01
CA VAL A 194 -17.88 12.69 -5.98
C VAL A 194 -17.59 12.35 -7.43
#